data_AF-A0A1Q5QWE7-F1
#
_entry.id   AF-A0A1Q5QWE7-F1
#
_cell.length_a   1.000
_cell.length_b   1.000
_cell.length_c   1.000
_cell.angle_alpha   90.00
_cell.angle_beta   90.00
_cell.angle_gamma   90.00
#
_symmetry.space_group_name_H-M   'P 1'
#
loop_
_entity.id
_entity.type
_entity.pdbx_description
1 polymer ?
#
loop_
_entity_poly.entity_id
_entity_poly.type
_entity_poly.pdbx_seq_one_letter_code
_entity_poly.pdbx_strand_id
1 'polypeptide(L)'
;MTEIDSGAHGSTAVRLRSLAYALLVAILAASGLYAAFIAGPAMRAAAHDDVVRAVAEEDRRFCGMFGLGAGTDAFAACSRELSIVRQRQVARDNAAAQGLL
;
A
#
# COMPACT_ATOMS: atom_id res chain seq x y z
N MET A 1 46.49 -31.76 -39.99
CA MET A 1 46.24 -31.77 -38.54
C MET A 1 46.11 -30.31 -38.13
N THR A 2 44.89 -29.79 -38.09
CA THR A 2 44.60 -28.38 -37.77
C THR A 2 44.08 -28.31 -36.35
N GLU A 3 44.90 -27.73 -35.48
CA GLU A 3 44.61 -27.46 -34.07
C GLU A 3 43.49 -26.41 -34.00
N ILE A 4 42.36 -26.77 -33.41
CA ILE A 4 41.26 -25.84 -33.16
C ILE A 4 41.51 -25.20 -31.80
N ASP A 5 41.98 -23.96 -31.82
CA ASP A 5 42.08 -23.10 -30.64
C ASP A 5 40.66 -22.83 -30.09
N SER A 6 40.37 -23.43 -28.93
CA SER A 6 39.08 -23.33 -28.21
C SER A 6 39.16 -22.41 -26.98
N GLY A 7 40.09 -21.46 -26.94
CA GLY A 7 40.37 -20.65 -25.74
C GLY A 7 39.43 -19.44 -25.47
N ALA A 8 38.63 -18.98 -26.43
CA ALA A 8 38.05 -17.62 -26.36
C ALA A 8 36.63 -17.50 -25.75
N HIS A 9 35.92 -18.61 -25.47
CA HIS A 9 34.49 -18.54 -25.08
C HIS A 9 34.20 -18.48 -23.57
N GLY A 10 35.18 -18.77 -22.71
CA GLY A 10 34.96 -18.82 -21.25
C GLY A 10 34.87 -17.46 -20.56
N SER A 11 35.61 -16.45 -21.03
CA SER A 11 35.78 -15.17 -20.32
C SER A 11 34.65 -14.16 -20.62
N THR A 12 34.16 -14.13 -21.86
CA THR A 12 33.09 -13.22 -22.30
C THR A 12 31.72 -13.61 -21.74
N ALA A 13 31.42 -14.91 -21.68
CA ALA A 13 30.15 -15.41 -21.14
C ALA A 13 30.00 -15.13 -19.63
N VAL A 14 31.08 -15.23 -18.85
CA VAL A 14 31.08 -14.92 -17.41
C VAL A 14 30.88 -13.43 -17.17
N ARG A 15 31.53 -12.55 -17.95
CA ARG A 15 31.31 -11.09 -17.86
C ARG A 15 29.88 -10.70 -18.24
N LEU A 16 29.32 -11.29 -19.30
CA LEU A 16 27.95 -11.00 -19.73
C LEU A 16 26.92 -11.40 -18.68
N ARG A 17 27.09 -12.59 -18.07
CA ARG A 17 26.25 -13.04 -16.94
C ARG A 17 26.35 -12.10 -15.75
N SER A 18 27.56 -11.71 -15.35
CA SER A 18 27.76 -10.77 -14.25
C SER A 18 27.10 -9.41 -14.51
N LEU A 19 27.19 -8.91 -15.75
CA LEU A 19 26.53 -7.66 -16.15
C LEU A 19 25.01 -7.79 -16.14
N ALA A 20 24.47 -8.91 -16.64
CA ALA A 20 23.03 -9.17 -16.62
C ALA A 20 22.49 -9.24 -15.19
N TYR A 21 23.21 -9.89 -14.26
CA TYR A 21 22.84 -9.90 -12.85
C TYR A 21 22.91 -8.50 -12.21
N ALA A 22 23.97 -7.74 -12.49
CA ALA A 22 24.10 -6.38 -11.98
C ALA A 22 22.95 -5.48 -12.49
N LEU A 23 22.58 -5.62 -13.77
CA LEU A 23 21.45 -4.92 -14.36
C LEU A 23 20.12 -5.32 -13.72
N LEU A 24 19.89 -6.61 -13.51
CA LEU A 24 18.70 -7.10 -12.82
C LEU A 24 18.58 -6.49 -11.43
N VAL A 25 19.66 -6.51 -10.65
CA VAL A 25 19.69 -5.91 -9.30
C VAL A 25 19.44 -4.41 -9.36
N ALA A 26 20.04 -3.71 -10.33
CA ALA A 26 19.80 -2.28 -10.52
C ALA A 26 18.33 -1.97 -10.86
N ILE A 27 17.69 -2.79 -11.71
CA ILE A 27 16.27 -2.65 -12.06
C ILE A 27 15.38 -2.91 -10.84
N LEU A 28 15.66 -3.97 -10.06
CA LEU A 28 14.91 -4.28 -8.84
C LEU A 28 15.07 -3.19 -7.79
N ALA A 29 16.29 -2.67 -7.61
CA ALA A 29 16.55 -1.57 -6.69
C ALA A 29 15.82 -0.31 -7.15
N ALA A 30 15.95 0.09 -8.42
CA ALA A 30 15.30 1.28 -8.97
C ALA A 30 13.77 1.19 -8.90
N SER A 31 13.18 0.04 -9.24
CA SER A 31 11.74 -0.18 -9.14
C SER A 31 11.26 -0.20 -7.69
N GLY A 32 12.01 -0.83 -6.77
CA GLY A 32 11.73 -0.80 -5.34
C GLY A 32 11.79 0.62 -4.75
N LEU A 33 12.82 1.40 -5.11
CA LEU A 33 12.95 2.81 -4.72
C LEU A 33 11.79 3.65 -5.28
N TYR A 34 11.45 3.48 -6.55
CA TYR A 34 10.31 4.17 -7.16
C TYR A 34 8.99 3.79 -6.46
N ALA A 35 8.76 2.51 -6.19
CA ALA A 35 7.58 2.05 -5.48
C ALA A 35 7.52 2.61 -4.04
N ALA A 36 8.63 2.63 -3.32
CA ALA A 36 8.69 3.08 -1.93
C ALA A 36 8.52 4.61 -1.79
N PHE A 37 9.12 5.38 -2.69
CA PHE A 37 9.23 6.85 -2.54
C PHE A 37 8.32 7.65 -3.47
N ILE A 38 7.84 7.06 -4.57
CA ILE A 38 6.99 7.76 -5.55
C ILE A 38 5.57 7.17 -5.54
N ALA A 39 5.43 5.90 -5.91
CA ALA A 39 4.10 5.29 -6.05
C ALA A 39 3.42 5.06 -4.68
N GLY A 40 4.17 4.59 -3.69
CA GLY A 40 3.66 4.25 -2.36
C GLY A 40 3.02 5.43 -1.62
N PRO A 41 3.66 6.61 -1.53
CA PRO A 41 3.03 7.79 -0.93
C PRO A 41 1.77 8.23 -1.68
N ALA A 42 1.78 8.25 -3.02
CA ALA A 42 0.62 8.61 -3.82
C ALA A 42 -0.56 7.64 -3.64
N MET A 43 -0.29 6.33 -3.63
CA MET A 43 -1.31 5.31 -3.38
C MET A 43 -1.88 5.40 -1.96
N ARG A 44 -1.04 5.66 -0.95
CA ARG A 44 -1.51 5.85 0.43
C ARG A 44 -2.37 7.11 0.58
N ALA A 45 -2.02 8.20 -0.10
CA ALA A 45 -2.83 9.41 -0.12
C ALA A 45 -4.20 9.15 -0.77
N ALA A 46 -4.23 8.52 -1.94
CA ALA A 46 -5.48 8.17 -2.61
C ALA A 46 -6.36 7.23 -1.77
N ALA A 47 -5.76 6.21 -1.15
CA ALA A 47 -6.48 5.31 -0.25
C ALA A 47 -7.02 6.04 0.99
N HIS A 48 -6.28 7.03 1.51
CA HIS A 48 -6.73 7.84 2.62
C HIS A 48 -7.95 8.70 2.23
N ASP A 49 -7.90 9.35 1.07
CA ASP A 49 -9.01 10.16 0.56
C ASP A 49 -10.28 9.32 0.35
N ASP A 50 -10.13 8.10 -0.17
CA ASP A 50 -11.23 7.16 -0.33
C ASP A 50 -11.86 6.77 1.01
N VAL A 51 -11.05 6.49 2.02
CA VAL A 51 -11.53 6.18 3.38
C VAL A 51 -12.24 7.39 3.99
N VAL A 52 -11.68 8.59 3.89
CA VAL A 52 -12.30 9.83 4.41
C VAL A 52 -13.65 10.07 3.75
N ARG A 53 -13.74 9.89 2.43
CA ARG A 53 -14.99 10.01 1.68
C ARG A 53 -16.02 8.96 2.10
N ALA A 54 -15.60 7.70 2.28
CA ALA A 54 -16.48 6.62 2.73
C ALA A 54 -17.02 6.88 4.15
N VAL A 55 -16.16 7.31 5.07
CA VAL A 55 -16.55 7.69 6.44
C VAL A 55 -17.55 8.85 6.43
N ALA A 56 -17.32 9.89 5.62
CA ALA A 56 -18.23 11.01 5.51
C ALA A 56 -19.60 10.62 4.94
N GLU A 57 -19.65 9.68 3.99
CA GLU A 57 -20.91 9.12 3.48
C GLU A 57 -21.61 8.27 4.54
N GLU A 58 -20.89 7.43 5.27
CA GLU A 58 -21.42 6.62 6.37
C GLU A 58 -22.03 7.52 7.45
N ASP A 59 -21.32 8.57 7.86
CA ASP A 59 -21.80 9.52 8.87
C ASP A 59 -23.06 10.24 8.40
N ARG A 60 -23.09 10.71 7.14
CA ARG A 60 -24.27 11.32 6.53
C ARG A 60 -25.46 10.37 6.53
N ARG A 61 -25.24 9.11 6.14
CA ARG A 61 -26.29 8.11 6.09
C ARG A 61 -26.78 7.75 7.49
N PHE A 62 -25.89 7.42 8.41
CA PHE A 62 -26.24 6.97 9.74
C PHE A 62 -26.90 8.07 10.57
N CYS A 63 -26.25 9.23 10.71
CA CYS A 63 -26.82 10.34 11.48
C CYS A 63 -28.07 10.90 10.80
N GLY A 64 -28.12 10.88 9.47
CA GLY A 64 -29.29 11.27 8.69
C GLY A 64 -30.53 10.40 8.94
N MET A 65 -30.38 9.10 9.21
CA MET A 65 -31.52 8.24 9.61
C MET A 65 -32.20 8.72 10.90
N PHE A 66 -31.47 9.42 11.77
CA PHE A 66 -32.00 10.01 13.00
C PHE A 66 -32.45 11.47 12.82
N GLY A 67 -32.53 11.96 11.58
CA GLY A 67 -32.92 13.33 11.26
C GLY A 67 -31.84 14.38 11.58
N LEU A 68 -30.60 13.97 11.82
CA LEU A 68 -29.51 14.89 12.12
C LEU A 68 -28.91 15.43 10.82
N GLY A 69 -29.18 16.70 10.52
CA GLY A 69 -28.67 17.38 9.34
C GLY A 69 -27.15 17.63 9.43
N ALA A 70 -26.45 17.43 8.31
CA ALA A 70 -25.03 17.75 8.21
C ALA A 70 -24.77 19.23 8.55
N GLY A 71 -23.67 19.50 9.26
CA GLY A 71 -23.30 20.85 9.70
C GLY A 71 -23.96 21.32 11.00
N THR A 72 -24.75 20.48 11.67
CA THR A 72 -25.30 20.78 13.00
C THR A 72 -24.40 20.23 14.12
N ASP A 73 -24.49 20.83 15.31
CA ASP A 73 -23.77 20.33 16.50
C ASP A 73 -24.16 18.88 16.85
N ALA A 74 -25.45 18.55 16.66
CA ALA A 74 -25.95 17.19 16.88
C ALA A 74 -25.36 16.18 15.89
N PHE A 75 -25.18 16.58 14.63
CA PHE A 75 -24.47 15.76 13.64
C PHE A 75 -23.00 15.56 14.02
N ALA A 76 -22.32 16.62 14.49
CA ALA A 76 -20.94 16.53 14.94
C ALA A 76 -20.77 15.64 16.18
N ALA A 77 -21.75 15.61 17.09
CA ALA A 77 -21.76 14.69 18.21
C ALA A 77 -21.98 13.23 17.74
N CYS A 78 -22.93 13.01 16.83
CA CYS A 78 -23.20 11.69 16.26
C CYS A 78 -21.99 11.10 15.51
N SER A 79 -21.37 11.87 14.62
CA SER A 79 -20.19 11.41 13.87
C SER A 79 -18.98 11.14 14.78
N ARG A 80 -18.84 11.90 15.87
CA ARG A 80 -17.83 11.63 16.91
C ARG A 80 -18.06 10.27 17.57
N GLU A 81 -19.27 9.94 17.98
CA GLU A 81 -19.57 8.63 18.56
C GLU A 81 -19.33 7.48 17.57
N LEU A 82 -19.70 7.67 16.30
CA LEU A 82 -19.38 6.69 15.25
C LEU A 82 -17.87 6.49 15.09
N SER A 83 -17.07 7.56 15.21
CA SER A 83 -15.60 7.44 15.18
C SER A 83 -15.07 6.56 16.33
N ILE A 84 -15.65 6.65 17.52
CA ILE A 84 -15.30 5.82 18.67
C ILE A 84 -15.69 4.36 18.41
N VAL A 85 -16.88 4.12 17.86
CA VAL A 85 -17.32 2.76 17.48
C VAL A 85 -16.36 2.15 16.47
N ARG A 86 -15.99 2.89 15.42
CA ARG A 86 -15.02 2.43 14.41
C ARG A 86 -13.67 2.08 15.02
N GLN A 87 -13.15 2.89 15.94
CA GLN A 87 -11.91 2.56 16.66
C GLN A 87 -12.02 1.24 17.44
N ARG A 88 -13.16 1.00 18.10
CA ARG A 88 -13.40 -0.26 18.81
C ARG A 88 -13.50 -1.46 17.87
N GLN A 89 -14.09 -1.29 16.68
CA GLN A 89 -14.14 -2.36 15.68
C GLN A 89 -12.74 -2.69 15.18
N VAL A 90 -11.92 -1.68 14.83
CA VAL A 90 -10.52 -1.91 14.44
C VAL A 90 -9.73 -2.66 15.52
N ALA A 91 -9.94 -2.32 16.80
CA ALA A 91 -9.30 -3.04 17.90
C ALA A 91 -9.73 -4.52 17.97
N ARG A 92 -11.02 -4.81 17.74
CA ARG A 92 -11.55 -6.19 17.69
C ARG A 92 -11.01 -6.95 16.49
N ASP A 93 -11.00 -6.33 15.31
CA ASP A 93 -10.49 -6.95 14.08
C ASP A 93 -9.00 -7.28 14.21
N ASN A 94 -8.22 -6.39 14.82
CA ASN A 94 -6.81 -6.63 15.11
C ASN A 94 -6.62 -7.79 16.11
N ALA A 95 -7.43 -7.84 17.17
CA ALA A 95 -7.40 -8.93 18.12
C ALA A 95 -7.77 -10.28 17.46
N ALA A 96 -8.77 -10.29 16.56
CA ALA A 96 -9.15 -11.47 15.79
C ALA A 96 -8.01 -11.92 14.86
N ALA A 97 -7.37 -10.99 14.15
CA ALA A 97 -6.24 -11.29 13.26
C ALA A 97 -5.02 -11.86 14.02
N GLN A 98 -4.90 -11.54 15.32
CA GLN A 98 -3.88 -12.08 16.22
C GLN A 98 -4.31 -13.39 16.89
N GLY A 99 -5.53 -13.89 16.65
CA GLY A 99 -6.07 -15.11 17.24
C GLY A 99 -6.41 -14.98 18.73
N LEU A 100 -6.69 -13.77 19.20
CA LEU A 100 -7.01 -13.48 20.61
C LEU A 100 -8.52 -13.50 20.90
N LEU A 101 -9.35 -13.86 19.92
CA LEU A 101 -10.82 -13.93 20.00
C LEU A 101 -11.32 -15.32 19.62
#